data_AF-A0A1A6FSM3-F1
#
_entry.id   AF-A0A1A6FSM3-F1
#
_cell.length_a   1.000
_cell.length_b   1.000
_cell.length_c   1.000
_cell.angle_alpha   90.00
_cell.angle_beta   90.00
_cell.angle_gamma   90.00
#
_symmetry.space_group_name_H-M   'P 1'
#
loop_
_entity.id
_entity.type
_entity.pdbx_description
1 polymer ?
#
loop_
_entity_poly.entity_id
_entity_poly.type
_entity_poly.pdbx_seq_one_letter_code
_entity_poly.pdbx_strand_id
1 'polypeptide(L)'
;MVGIPLFGEQRDNIAHMSQRSSWWFGIQYYLISIVFSFTYKENAMWLSTIHNDQPIKPLDRAIFWIEFVVHHKGAKHLNSLSFNLTWCQYHSLD
;
A
#
# COMPACT_ATOMS: atom_id res chain seq x y z
N MET A 1 -8.25 -13.75 9.42
CA MET A 1 -7.32 -12.76 8.85
C MET A 1 -7.83 -12.43 7.46
N VAL A 2 -8.10 -11.16 7.15
CA VAL A 2 -8.70 -10.74 5.87
C VAL A 2 -7.59 -10.09 5.04
N GLY A 3 -7.29 -10.65 3.87
CA GLY A 3 -6.31 -10.11 2.93
C GLY A 3 -7.01 -9.67 1.65
N ILE A 4 -7.11 -8.36 1.43
CA ILE A 4 -7.43 -7.79 0.12
C ILE A 4 -6.07 -7.56 -0.55
N PRO A 5 -5.67 -8.37 -1.55
CA PRO A 5 -4.36 -8.24 -2.16
C PRO A 5 -4.33 -6.98 -3.00
N LEU A 6 -3.68 -5.95 -2.48
CA LEU A 6 -3.43 -4.73 -3.22
C LEU A 6 -2.05 -4.85 -3.85
N PHE A 7 -0.98 -5.20 -3.10
CA PHE A 7 0.39 -5.37 -3.61
C PHE A 7 1.24 -6.29 -2.69
N GLY A 8 2.41 -6.76 -3.15
CA GLY A 8 3.42 -7.47 -2.32
C GLY A 8 3.11 -8.94 -1.98
N GLU A 9 3.58 -9.39 -0.82
CA GLU A 9 3.49 -10.78 -0.29
C GLU A 9 2.05 -11.28 -0.02
N GLN A 10 1.03 -10.47 -0.27
CA GLN A 10 -0.36 -10.86 -0.07
C GLN A 10 -0.80 -12.02 -0.97
N ARG A 11 -0.21 -12.20 -2.17
CA ARG A 11 -0.55 -13.33 -3.07
C ARG A 11 -0.15 -14.68 -2.48
N ASP A 12 1.06 -14.78 -1.93
CA ASP A 12 1.57 -16.00 -1.33
C ASP A 12 0.86 -16.30 -0.02
N ASN A 13 0.62 -15.27 0.80
CA ASN A 13 -0.18 -15.39 2.03
C ASN A 13 -1.61 -15.88 1.73
N ILE A 14 -2.23 -15.42 0.64
CA ILE A 14 -3.56 -15.87 0.19
C ILE A 14 -3.52 -17.32 -0.33
N ALA A 15 -2.50 -17.70 -1.09
CA ALA A 15 -2.33 -19.07 -1.59
C ALA A 15 -2.17 -20.08 -0.45
N HIS A 16 -1.44 -19.72 0.61
CA HIS A 16 -1.33 -20.54 1.82
C HIS A 16 -2.64 -20.64 2.61
N MET A 17 -3.52 -19.66 2.48
CA MET A 17 -4.82 -19.65 3.17
C MET A 17 -5.90 -20.42 2.41
N SER A 18 -5.83 -20.54 1.09
CA SER A 18 -6.86 -21.24 0.27
C SER A 18 -6.88 -22.76 0.50
N GLN A 19 -5.76 -23.35 0.92
CA GLN A 19 -5.68 -24.76 1.32
C GLN A 19 -6.43 -25.06 2.64
N ARG A 20 -6.82 -24.04 3.42
CA ARG A 20 -7.43 -24.19 4.74
C ARG A 20 -8.89 -23.71 4.76
N SER A 21 -9.78 -24.46 4.10
CA SER A 21 -11.20 -24.63 4.46
C SER A 21 -12.19 -23.45 4.33
N SER A 22 -13.47 -23.84 4.14
CA SER A 22 -14.81 -23.18 4.17
C SER A 22 -14.99 -21.72 4.61
N TRP A 23 -14.08 -21.13 5.39
CA TRP A 23 -14.09 -19.72 5.82
C TRP A 23 -13.94 -18.75 4.64
N TRP A 24 -13.26 -19.17 3.56
CA TRP A 24 -13.09 -18.42 2.32
C TRP A 24 -14.41 -18.03 1.65
N PHE A 25 -15.36 -18.97 1.57
CA PHE A 25 -16.67 -18.71 0.96
C PHE A 25 -17.49 -17.70 1.77
N GLY A 26 -17.48 -17.81 3.11
CA GLY A 26 -18.15 -16.85 3.99
C GLY A 26 -17.58 -15.44 3.89
N ILE A 27 -16.26 -15.33 3.78
CA ILE A 27 -15.56 -14.04 3.58
C ILE A 27 -15.87 -13.47 2.20
N GLN A 28 -15.93 -14.29 1.15
CA GLN A 28 -16.24 -13.84 -0.20
C GLN A 28 -17.66 -13.25 -0.28
N TYR A 29 -18.65 -13.92 0.31
CA TYR A 29 -20.01 -13.39 0.41
C TYR A 29 -20.08 -12.09 1.22
N TYR A 30 -19.36 -12.01 2.35
CA TYR A 30 -19.31 -10.81 3.17
C TYR A 30 -18.62 -9.63 2.45
N LEU A 31 -17.51 -9.87 1.74
CA LEU A 31 -16.83 -8.86 0.95
C LEU A 31 -17.70 -8.36 -0.21
N ILE A 32 -18.38 -9.25 -0.92
CA ILE A 32 -19.36 -8.87 -1.94
C ILE A 32 -20.45 -8.00 -1.29
N SER A 33 -20.98 -8.40 -0.12
CA SER A 33 -22.00 -7.60 0.57
C SER A 33 -21.52 -6.21 0.98
N ILE A 34 -20.24 -6.06 1.37
CA ILE A 34 -19.64 -4.76 1.70
C ILE A 34 -19.39 -3.94 0.44
N VAL A 35 -18.83 -4.53 -0.61
CA VAL A 35 -18.52 -3.83 -1.86
C VAL A 35 -19.80 -3.36 -2.56
N PHE A 36 -20.88 -4.14 -2.50
CA PHE A 36 -22.20 -3.75 -2.99
C PHE A 36 -23.01 -2.91 -1.99
N SER A 37 -22.50 -2.69 -0.78
CA SER A 37 -23.12 -1.74 0.15
C SER A 37 -22.92 -0.32 -0.36
N PHE A 38 -24.00 0.45 -0.36
CA PHE A 38 -23.99 1.87 -0.77
C PHE A 38 -22.98 2.69 0.05
N THR A 39 -22.83 2.35 1.33
CA THR A 39 -21.89 2.97 2.28
C THR A 39 -20.42 2.81 1.90
N TYR A 40 -20.00 1.67 1.33
CA TYR A 40 -18.59 1.49 0.95
C TYR A 40 -18.22 2.39 -0.23
N LYS A 41 -19.11 2.47 -1.24
CA LYS A 41 -18.89 3.33 -2.41
C LYS A 41 -18.81 4.81 -2.00
N GLU A 42 -19.73 5.27 -1.15
CA GLU A 42 -19.71 6.66 -0.67
C GLU A 42 -18.44 6.98 0.12
N ASN A 43 -18.03 6.09 1.02
CA ASN A 43 -16.77 6.27 1.77
C ASN A 43 -15.55 6.26 0.85
N ALA A 44 -15.51 5.38 -0.16
CA ALA A 44 -14.43 5.34 -1.14
C ALA A 44 -14.39 6.62 -1.99
N MET A 45 -15.55 7.15 -2.41
CA MET A 45 -15.63 8.43 -3.12
C MET A 45 -15.18 9.60 -2.24
N TRP A 46 -15.60 9.63 -0.97
CA TRP A 46 -15.17 10.65 -0.01
C TRP A 46 -13.66 10.60 0.27
N LEU A 47 -13.10 9.42 0.51
CA LEU A 47 -11.65 9.23 0.64
C LEU A 47 -10.91 9.65 -0.64
N SER A 48 -11.47 9.36 -1.81
CA SER A 48 -10.93 9.83 -3.09
C SER A 48 -10.93 11.36 -3.16
N THR A 49 -12.00 12.03 -2.72
CA THR A 49 -12.02 13.51 -2.71
C THR A 49 -10.91 14.08 -1.81
N ILE A 50 -10.72 13.53 -0.61
CA ILE A 50 -9.66 13.97 0.30
C ILE A 50 -8.26 13.68 -0.28
N HIS A 51 -8.08 12.52 -0.92
CA HIS A 51 -6.79 12.16 -1.50
C HIS A 51 -6.39 13.07 -2.66
N ASN A 52 -7.37 13.50 -3.46
CA ASN A 52 -7.17 14.44 -4.57
C ASN A 52 -7.13 15.91 -4.10
N ASP A 53 -7.62 16.21 -2.90
CA ASP A 53 -7.55 17.53 -2.27
C ASP A 53 -6.14 17.80 -1.73
N GLN A 54 -5.20 17.96 -2.67
CA GLN A 54 -3.83 18.33 -2.38
C GLN A 54 -3.50 19.66 -3.07
N PRO A 55 -2.71 20.53 -2.41
CA PRO A 55 -2.37 21.85 -2.95
C PRO A 55 -1.52 21.79 -4.22
N ILE A 56 -0.88 20.64 -4.50
CA ILE A 56 -0.01 20.42 -5.65
C ILE A 56 -0.50 19.18 -6.38
N LYS A 57 -0.64 19.27 -7.71
CA LYS A 57 -1.04 18.13 -8.52
C LYS A 57 -0.01 17.00 -8.40
N PRO A 58 -0.43 15.73 -8.33
CA PRO A 58 0.50 14.61 -8.23
C PRO A 58 1.57 14.58 -9.33
N LEU A 59 1.21 15.01 -10.55
CA LEU A 59 2.15 15.10 -11.68
C LEU A 59 3.24 16.15 -11.42
N ASP A 60 2.88 17.35 -11.01
CA ASP A 60 3.83 18.43 -10.74
C ASP A 60 4.76 18.05 -9.58
N ARG A 61 4.23 17.38 -8.55
CA ARG A 61 5.03 16.81 -7.46
C ARG A 61 6.03 15.76 -7.96
N ALA A 62 5.62 14.89 -8.88
CA ALA A 62 6.51 13.88 -9.45
C ALA A 62 7.62 14.50 -10.30
N ILE A 63 7.30 15.49 -11.13
CA ILE A 63 8.28 16.25 -11.92
C ILE A 63 9.30 16.89 -10.99
N PHE A 64 8.85 17.58 -9.94
CA PHE A 64 9.74 18.18 -8.94
C PHE A 64 10.74 17.16 -8.36
N TRP A 65 10.27 15.98 -7.94
CA TRP A 65 11.17 14.98 -7.35
C TRP A 65 12.15 14.39 -8.37
N ILE A 66 11.72 14.21 -9.62
CA ILE A 66 12.63 13.76 -10.70
C ILE A 66 13.73 14.80 -10.93
N GLU A 67 13.35 16.07 -11.08
CA GLU A 67 14.29 17.17 -11.27
C GLU A 67 15.21 17.33 -10.06
N PHE A 68 14.68 17.19 -8.84
CA PHE A 68 15.46 17.23 -7.61
C PHE A 68 16.54 16.16 -7.60
N VAL A 69 16.21 14.92 -7.97
CA VAL A 69 17.16 13.80 -8.02
C VAL A 69 18.24 14.06 -9.08
N VAL A 70 17.86 14.53 -10.27
CA VAL A 70 18.80 14.86 -11.35
C VAL A 70 19.75 15.98 -10.92
N HIS A 71 19.22 17.06 -10.34
CA HIS A 71 19.99 18.22 -9.89
C HIS A 71 20.99 17.86 -8.78
N HIS A 72 20.61 16.96 -7.87
CA HIS A 72 21.44 16.56 -6.73
C HIS A 72 22.24 15.27 -6.99
N LYS A 73 22.55 14.97 -8.27
CA LYS A 73 23.42 13.85 -8.67
C LYS A 73 22.98 12.51 -8.05
N GLY A 74 21.67 12.25 -8.07
CA GLY A 74 21.07 11.02 -7.53
C GLY A 74 20.58 11.13 -6.08
N ALA A 75 20.60 12.31 -5.47
CA ALA A 75 20.05 12.61 -4.14
C ALA A 75 20.36 11.53 -3.08
N LYS A 76 21.63 11.11 -2.97
CA LYS A 76 22.07 10.01 -2.07
C LYS A 76 21.68 10.23 -0.60
N HIS A 77 21.48 11.48 -0.18
CA HIS A 77 21.04 11.86 1.16
C HIS A 77 19.56 11.53 1.45
N LEU A 78 18.73 11.30 0.42
CA LEU A 78 17.35 10.83 0.57
C LEU A 78 17.26 9.31 0.69
N ASN A 79 18.33 8.58 0.35
CA ASN A 79 18.35 7.13 0.53
C ASN A 79 18.35 6.82 2.03
N SER A 80 17.40 5.99 2.47
CA SER A 80 17.37 5.53 3.85
C SER A 80 18.67 4.79 4.18
N LEU A 81 19.33 5.19 5.26
CA LEU A 81 20.52 4.49 5.78
C LEU A 81 20.21 3.04 6.17
N SER A 82 18.93 2.71 6.31
CA SER A 82 18.44 1.36 6.62
C SER A 82 18.88 0.32 5.60
N PHE A 83 19.14 0.69 4.35
CA PHE A 83 19.66 -0.23 3.32
C PHE A 83 21.09 -0.71 3.61
N ASN A 84 21.83 0.01 4.45
CA ASN A 84 23.19 -0.36 4.85
C ASN A 84 23.23 -1.09 6.20
N LEU A 85 22.09 -1.30 6.85
CA LEU A 85 22.02 -1.98 8.14
C LEU A 85 21.98 -3.49 7.95
N THR A 86 22.69 -4.21 8.82
CA THR A 86 22.56 -5.66 8.92
C THR A 86 21.18 -6.02 9.47
N TRP A 87 20.65 -7.21 9.16
CA TRP A 87 19.30 -7.64 9.58
C TRP A 87 19.01 -7.39 11.07
N CYS A 88 19.96 -7.74 11.96
CA CYS A 88 19.80 -7.53 13.40
C CYS A 88 19.70 -6.04 13.78
N GLN A 89 20.49 -5.17 13.15
CA GLN A 89 20.48 -3.72 13.38
C GLN A 89 19.20 -3.06 12.83
N TYR A 90 18.72 -3.55 11.68
CA TYR A 90 17.46 -3.08 11.09
C TYR A 90 16.26 -3.38 11.99
N HIS A 91 16.27 -4.53 12.66
CA HIS A 91 15.21 -4.97 13.58
C HIS A 91 15.45 -4.63 15.05
N SER A 92 16.53 -3.90 15.37
CA SER A 92 16.92 -3.54 16.75
C SER A 92 16.92 -4.75 17.70
N LEU A 93 17.42 -5.90 17.23
CA LEU A 93 17.54 -7.11 18.04
C LEU A 93 18.86 -7.07 18.82
N ASP A 94 18.75 -7.16 20.15
CA ASP A 94 19.85 -7.26 21.13
C ASP A 94 20.14 -8.73 21.46
#